data_AF-A0A8H3XHM9-F1
#
_entry.id   AF-A0A8H3XHM9-F1
#
_cell.length_a   1.000
_cell.length_b   1.000
_cell.length_c   1.000
_cell.angle_alpha   90.00
_cell.angle_beta   90.00
_cell.angle_gamma   90.00
#
_symmetry.space_group_name_H-M   'P 1'
#
loop_
_entity.id
_entity.type
_entity.pdbx_description
1 polymer ?
#
loop_
_entity_poly.entity_id
_entity_poly.type
_entity_poly.pdbx_seq_one_letter_code
_entity_poly.pdbx_strand_id
1 'polypeptide(L)'
;MTTLGNTDTPGYKPLYNTNSSISKEKSSVSEVSSNTTSRESLTSRETVSSIELSTNTTFQLSKSNNTGKISRIVVEPRDYTSKCKMGKGFVTLYADKRYKNVYVYELPLGPHETCSDAIKREIYLKDPERMIINLGTVRTRAGGMGKEADGSFIPRDKPNVNSNGREGPDSLKPWPNLVVEVASLETEAHLLDAVRNYWLYPGRAHDVIAVKLVRSDTIISRIKVWHFCTDNRTSEELVPITEFEFKTIDDNNQILIQPQQFTININTECLFHGMPSNFHIPASITNPLVIDFYYVLSNMEKELSLEKIIFEIKTKNTELKAKNIKVKAKNEKLTQILEEHGFRFMKLEQNNKDTAIKNNEVKSRLTKLKQLQNNSNNINTNCRLLEDVLKKIINL
;
A
#
# COMPACT_ATOMS: atom_id res chain seq x y z
N MET A 1 -1.27 -18.70 71.66
CA MET A 1 -2.71 -18.42 71.85
C MET A 1 -3.18 -17.53 70.71
N THR A 2 -4.08 -18.08 69.90
CA THR A 2 -5.19 -17.49 69.10
C THR A 2 -5.54 -16.03 69.46
N THR A 3 -5.95 -15.09 68.58
CA THR A 3 -6.86 -15.08 67.40
C THR A 3 -6.66 -13.74 66.63
N LEU A 4 -6.57 -13.72 65.30
CA LEU A 4 -7.62 -13.41 64.28
C LEU A 4 -8.17 -11.96 64.24
N GLY A 5 -7.99 -11.28 63.10
CA GLY A 5 -8.64 -10.03 62.71
C GLY A 5 -8.47 -9.77 61.20
N ASN A 6 -9.59 -9.80 60.47
CA ASN A 6 -9.73 -9.94 59.02
C ASN A 6 -9.31 -8.73 58.17
N THR A 7 -8.95 -9.06 56.92
CA THR A 7 -8.65 -8.21 55.77
C THR A 7 -9.90 -7.95 54.92
N ASP A 8 -10.11 -6.69 54.50
CA ASP A 8 -11.02 -6.34 53.40
C ASP A 8 -10.23 -5.89 52.17
N THR A 9 -10.38 -6.64 51.08
CA THR A 9 -9.93 -6.30 49.72
C THR A 9 -11.14 -6.32 48.80
N PRO A 10 -11.38 -5.30 47.94
CA PRO A 10 -12.40 -5.40 46.91
C PRO A 10 -11.79 -6.01 45.64
N GLY A 11 -12.22 -7.23 45.32
CA GLY A 11 -11.93 -7.93 44.08
C GLY A 11 -12.72 -7.37 42.90
N TYR A 12 -12.02 -7.06 41.81
CA TYR A 12 -12.57 -6.79 40.49
C TYR A 12 -13.07 -8.09 39.83
N LYS A 13 -14.33 -8.13 39.38
CA LYS A 13 -14.87 -9.18 38.50
C LYS A 13 -15.07 -8.64 37.07
N PRO A 14 -14.70 -9.39 36.02
CA PRO A 14 -14.98 -9.02 34.63
C PRO A 14 -16.39 -9.47 34.22
N LEU A 15 -17.14 -8.58 33.57
CA LEU A 15 -18.41 -8.91 32.91
C LEU A 15 -18.15 -9.20 31.43
N TYR A 16 -18.19 -10.47 31.05
CA TYR A 16 -18.59 -10.89 29.71
C TYR A 16 -20.08 -11.17 29.73
N ASN A 17 -20.83 -10.55 28.82
CA ASN A 17 -22.15 -11.05 28.46
C ASN A 17 -22.38 -10.91 26.95
N THR A 18 -22.38 -12.07 26.29
CA THR A 18 -22.90 -12.29 24.94
C THR A 18 -24.39 -12.55 25.04
N ASN A 19 -25.22 -11.76 24.36
CA ASN A 19 -26.48 -12.18 23.74
C ASN A 19 -27.13 -10.97 23.05
N SER A 20 -27.23 -11.01 21.73
CA SER A 20 -28.13 -10.16 20.96
C SER A 20 -28.83 -11.02 19.94
N SER A 21 -30.11 -11.23 20.23
CA SER A 21 -31.13 -11.97 19.53
C SER A 21 -31.29 -11.52 18.08
N ILE A 22 -31.45 -12.52 17.21
CA ILE A 22 -31.90 -12.36 15.82
C ILE A 22 -33.40 -12.05 15.85
N SER A 23 -33.81 -10.89 15.32
CA SER A 23 -35.17 -10.66 14.86
C SER A 23 -35.15 -10.40 13.35
N LYS A 24 -35.98 -11.17 12.66
CA LYS A 24 -36.27 -11.07 11.23
C LYS A 24 -37.20 -9.88 11.01
N GLU A 25 -36.87 -9.02 10.05
CA GLU A 25 -37.88 -8.23 9.33
C GLU A 25 -37.64 -8.34 7.81
N LYS A 26 -38.69 -8.80 7.14
CA LYS A 26 -38.89 -8.73 5.69
C LYS A 26 -39.39 -7.32 5.38
N SER A 27 -38.91 -6.69 4.30
CA SER A 27 -39.81 -6.05 3.32
C SER A 27 -39.08 -5.53 2.07
N SER A 28 -39.68 -5.88 0.93
CA SER A 28 -39.84 -5.13 -0.32
C SER A 28 -38.64 -4.72 -1.17
N VAL A 29 -38.56 -5.47 -2.27
CA VAL A 29 -38.06 -5.14 -3.61
C VAL A 29 -38.61 -3.79 -4.12
N SER A 30 -37.75 -3.01 -4.77
CA SER A 30 -38.14 -2.23 -5.96
C SER A 30 -36.94 -2.08 -6.91
N GLU A 31 -37.15 -2.49 -8.16
CA GLU A 31 -36.26 -2.30 -9.29
C GLU A 31 -36.31 -0.83 -9.76
N VAL A 32 -35.16 -0.23 -10.08
CA VAL A 32 -35.06 0.81 -11.11
C VAL A 32 -33.77 0.61 -11.91
N SER A 33 -33.96 0.63 -13.22
CA SER A 33 -33.04 0.34 -14.33
C SER A 33 -32.24 1.57 -14.79
N SER A 34 -31.17 1.30 -15.55
CA SER A 34 -30.43 2.18 -16.50
C SER A 34 -29.39 3.14 -15.88
N ASN A 35 -28.20 3.41 -16.43
CA ASN A 35 -27.63 3.22 -17.77
C ASN A 35 -26.10 3.14 -17.72
N THR A 36 -25.53 2.44 -18.72
CA THR A 36 -24.12 2.31 -19.11
C THR A 36 -23.52 3.61 -19.64
N THR A 37 -22.28 3.99 -19.26
CA THR A 37 -21.17 4.29 -20.21
C THR A 37 -19.80 4.59 -19.56
N SER A 38 -18.77 4.23 -20.32
CA SER A 38 -17.34 4.60 -20.31
C SER A 38 -16.47 4.21 -19.11
N ARG A 39 -15.64 3.22 -19.41
CA ARG A 39 -14.56 2.59 -18.66
C ARG A 39 -13.25 3.23 -19.13
N GLU A 40 -12.62 4.05 -18.31
CA GLU A 40 -11.20 4.41 -18.49
C GLU A 40 -10.38 3.82 -17.35
N SER A 41 -9.52 2.86 -17.69
CA SER A 41 -8.60 2.22 -16.77
C SER A 41 -7.33 3.06 -16.66
N LEU A 42 -7.21 3.85 -15.60
CA LEU A 42 -5.94 4.47 -15.21
C LEU A 42 -5.17 3.51 -14.29
N THR A 43 -4.03 3.08 -14.80
CA THR A 43 -3.00 2.32 -14.09
C THR A 43 -2.55 3.07 -12.84
N SER A 44 -2.68 2.42 -11.69
CA SER A 44 -2.23 2.92 -10.40
C SER A 44 -0.70 3.06 -10.36
N ARG A 45 -0.21 4.24 -10.72
CA ARG A 45 0.97 4.84 -10.07
C ARG A 45 0.46 5.43 -8.76
N GLU A 46 1.03 5.03 -7.64
CA GLU A 46 0.84 5.71 -6.35
C GLU A 46 1.55 7.07 -6.44
N THR A 47 0.90 8.03 -7.09
CA THR A 47 1.23 9.44 -6.99
C THR A 47 0.77 9.93 -5.62
N VAL A 48 1.71 10.42 -4.82
CA VAL A 48 1.44 11.29 -3.67
C VAL A 48 0.62 12.48 -4.21
N SER A 49 -0.69 12.51 -3.96
CA SER A 49 -1.53 13.63 -4.37
C SER A 49 -1.54 14.70 -3.28
N SER A 50 -0.93 15.84 -3.56
CA SER A 50 -1.17 17.08 -2.83
C SER A 50 -2.63 17.48 -3.05
N ILE A 51 -3.42 17.59 -1.98
CA ILE A 51 -4.82 18.01 -2.05
C ILE A 51 -4.89 19.45 -1.53
N GLU A 52 -5.11 20.42 -2.41
CA GLU A 52 -5.39 21.82 -2.04
C GLU A 52 -6.87 21.95 -1.62
N LEU A 53 -7.15 22.51 -0.44
CA LEU A 53 -8.51 22.74 0.05
C LEU A 53 -8.65 24.15 0.64
N SER A 54 -9.65 24.91 0.17
CA SER A 54 -9.90 26.29 0.59
C SER A 54 -10.73 26.41 1.89
N THR A 55 -10.47 27.50 2.61
CA THR A 55 -10.90 27.79 3.99
C THR A 55 -12.26 28.47 4.07
N ASN A 56 -13.15 27.95 4.92
CA ASN A 56 -14.01 28.69 5.89
C ASN A 56 -15.22 27.84 6.27
N THR A 57 -15.06 26.87 7.18
CA THR A 57 -16.19 26.37 7.98
C THR A 57 -15.68 25.60 9.19
N THR A 58 -16.37 25.75 10.31
CA THR A 58 -16.29 24.88 11.49
C THR A 58 -16.95 23.54 11.15
N PHE A 59 -16.34 22.39 11.51
CA PHE A 59 -16.86 21.07 11.09
C PHE A 59 -16.87 20.01 12.21
N GLN A 60 -17.95 19.23 12.25
CA GLN A 60 -18.13 17.98 13.00
C GLN A 60 -17.93 16.77 12.06
N LEU A 61 -17.47 15.63 12.61
CA LEU A 61 -17.36 14.35 11.90
C LEU A 61 -18.73 13.63 11.84
N SER A 62 -19.23 13.35 10.64
CA SER A 62 -20.33 12.39 10.42
C SER A 62 -19.89 11.28 9.46
N LYS A 63 -20.23 10.03 9.81
CA LYS A 63 -20.03 8.84 8.96
C LYS A 63 -21.03 8.88 7.81
N SER A 64 -20.56 8.86 6.57
CA SER A 64 -21.41 8.58 5.40
C SER A 64 -21.51 7.06 5.21
N ASN A 65 -22.74 6.57 5.08
CA ASN A 65 -23.03 5.15 4.91
C ASN A 65 -22.44 4.59 3.59
N ASN A 66 -21.91 3.37 3.70
CA ASN A 66 -21.72 2.36 2.66
C ASN A 66 -20.63 2.49 1.58
N THR A 67 -19.67 3.44 1.62
CA THR A 67 -18.54 3.40 0.66
C THR A 67 -17.14 3.51 1.25
N GLY A 68 -16.99 3.75 2.55
CA GLY A 68 -15.66 3.83 3.19
C GLY A 68 -14.73 4.94 2.66
N LYS A 69 -15.19 5.78 1.74
CA LYS A 69 -14.46 6.95 1.24
C LYS A 69 -14.50 8.06 2.28
N ILE A 70 -13.33 8.48 2.76
CA ILE A 70 -13.19 9.76 3.45
C ILE A 70 -13.21 10.86 2.39
N SER A 71 -14.19 11.76 2.51
CA SER A 71 -14.36 12.86 1.56
C SER A 71 -13.60 14.12 1.94
N ARG A 72 -13.16 14.29 3.21
CA ARG A 72 -12.47 15.51 3.65
C ARG A 72 -11.71 15.36 4.98
N ILE A 73 -10.50 15.93 5.06
CA ILE A 73 -9.66 16.07 6.26
C ILE A 73 -9.55 17.58 6.56
N VAL A 74 -9.67 17.99 7.83
CA VAL A 74 -9.60 19.40 8.26
C VAL A 74 -8.50 19.54 9.32
N VAL A 75 -7.59 20.49 9.12
CA VAL A 75 -6.50 20.83 10.06
C VAL A 75 -6.53 22.34 10.31
N GLU A 76 -6.38 22.77 11.57
CA GLU A 76 -6.25 24.20 11.88
C GLU A 76 -4.93 24.74 11.29
N PRO A 77 -4.92 25.95 10.69
CA PRO A 77 -3.73 26.56 10.14
C PRO A 77 -2.82 27.09 11.27
N ARG A 78 -2.05 26.17 11.86
CA ARG A 78 -0.88 26.43 12.71
C ARG A 78 0.22 25.48 12.23
N ASP A 79 1.50 25.83 12.40
CA ASP A 79 2.62 24.93 12.06
C ASP A 79 2.56 23.69 12.96
N TYR A 80 1.81 22.68 12.54
CA TYR A 80 1.34 21.62 13.42
C TYR A 80 1.41 20.28 12.72
N THR A 81 2.07 19.32 13.37
CA THR A 81 2.05 17.92 12.99
C THR A 81 1.05 17.17 13.87
N SER A 82 -0.07 16.72 13.31
CA SER A 82 -1.07 15.89 14.00
C SER A 82 -1.05 14.47 13.49
N LYS A 83 -1.30 13.50 14.36
CA LYS A 83 -1.82 12.21 13.91
C LYS A 83 -3.35 12.25 13.97
N CYS A 84 -3.99 11.77 12.91
CA CYS A 84 -5.45 11.68 12.81
C CYS A 84 -5.86 10.22 12.64
N LYS A 85 -6.75 9.70 13.48
CA LYS A 85 -7.22 8.32 13.36
C LYS A 85 -8.09 8.15 12.11
N MET A 86 -7.68 7.29 11.19
CA MET A 86 -8.41 6.94 9.97
C MET A 86 -8.66 5.43 9.91
N GLY A 87 -9.88 5.03 10.26
CA GLY A 87 -10.24 3.61 10.36
C GLY A 87 -9.45 2.90 11.45
N LYS A 88 -8.60 1.93 11.06
CA LYS A 88 -7.69 1.19 11.96
C LYS A 88 -6.29 1.80 12.08
N GLY A 89 -5.93 2.78 11.24
CA GLY A 89 -4.61 3.43 11.27
C GLY A 89 -4.70 4.89 11.72
N PHE A 90 -3.55 5.55 11.81
CA PHE A 90 -3.47 7.01 11.95
C PHE A 90 -2.99 7.65 10.63
N VAL A 91 -2.90 8.98 10.56
CA VAL A 91 -2.32 9.72 9.45
C VAL A 91 -1.59 10.90 10.02
N THR A 92 -0.29 11.03 9.72
CA THR A 92 0.48 12.22 10.09
C THR A 92 0.19 13.33 9.09
N LEU A 93 -0.49 14.36 9.58
CA LEU A 93 -0.85 15.59 8.87
C LEU A 93 0.08 16.71 9.32
N TYR A 94 0.66 17.45 8.38
CA TYR A 94 1.38 18.67 8.65
C TYR A 94 0.66 19.85 8.03
N ALA A 95 0.31 20.85 8.83
CA ALA A 95 -0.17 22.12 8.32
C ALA A 95 0.98 23.12 8.29
N ASP A 96 1.24 23.71 7.12
CA ASP A 96 2.19 24.83 6.99
C ASP A 96 1.45 26.16 7.15
N LYS A 97 1.86 26.96 8.15
CA LYS A 97 1.28 28.27 8.45
C LYS A 97 1.53 29.29 7.34
N ARG A 98 2.63 29.19 6.59
CA ARG A 98 3.00 30.09 5.50
C ARG A 98 2.23 29.80 4.22
N TYR A 99 1.90 28.54 3.94
CA TYR A 99 1.31 28.13 2.65
C TYR A 99 -0.14 27.64 2.72
N LYS A 100 -0.77 27.57 3.91
CA LYS A 100 -2.16 27.08 4.09
C LYS A 100 -2.41 25.66 3.56
N ASN A 101 -1.35 24.89 3.37
CA ASN A 101 -1.41 23.54 2.82
C ASN A 101 -1.33 22.50 3.95
N VAL A 102 -2.11 21.42 3.81
CA VAL A 102 -2.03 20.23 4.67
C VAL A 102 -1.36 19.11 3.90
N TYR A 103 -0.24 18.63 4.41
CA TYR A 103 0.52 17.53 3.84
C TYR A 103 0.20 16.26 4.63
N VAL A 104 -0.11 15.17 3.93
CA VAL A 104 -0.13 13.82 4.50
C VAL A 104 1.26 13.24 4.28
N TYR A 105 2.04 13.10 5.34
CA TYR A 105 3.42 12.60 5.22
C TYR A 105 3.51 11.09 5.41
N GLU A 106 2.69 10.52 6.31
CA GLU A 106 2.79 9.10 6.63
C GLU A 106 1.46 8.51 7.10
N LEU A 107 1.15 7.30 6.64
CA LEU A 107 0.16 6.41 7.23
C LEU A 107 0.95 5.43 8.11
N PRO A 108 0.85 5.50 9.45
CA PRO A 108 1.51 4.56 10.32
C PRO A 108 0.71 3.25 10.27
N LEU A 109 1.12 2.40 9.34
CA LEU A 109 0.56 1.09 9.09
C LEU A 109 1.70 0.11 8.87
N GLY A 110 1.50 -1.12 9.35
CA GLY A 110 2.46 -2.20 9.21
C GLY A 110 3.79 -1.88 9.90
N PRO A 111 4.93 -1.98 9.20
CA PRO A 111 6.26 -1.99 9.85
C PRO A 111 6.56 -0.77 10.72
N HIS A 112 5.99 0.40 10.40
CA HIS A 112 6.15 1.60 11.22
C HIS A 112 5.60 1.42 12.64
N GLU A 113 4.32 1.01 12.76
CA GLU A 113 3.66 0.81 14.06
C GLU A 113 4.33 -0.34 14.81
N THR A 114 4.65 -1.44 14.12
CA THR A 114 5.33 -2.59 14.71
C THR A 114 6.71 -2.23 15.27
N CYS A 115 7.47 -1.38 14.55
CA CYS A 115 8.76 -0.88 15.02
C CYS A 115 8.60 -0.03 16.30
N SER A 116 7.69 0.96 16.26
CA SER A 116 7.39 1.82 17.42
C SER A 116 6.93 0.99 18.63
N ASP A 117 5.99 0.07 18.42
CA ASP A 117 5.45 -0.81 19.46
C ASP A 117 6.51 -1.74 20.06
N ALA A 118 7.43 -2.26 19.24
CA ALA A 118 8.50 -3.11 19.73
C ALA A 118 9.48 -2.34 20.63
N ILE A 119 9.86 -1.12 20.25
CA ILE A 119 10.69 -0.24 21.10
C ILE A 119 9.96 0.09 22.40
N LYS A 120 8.66 0.44 22.32
CA LYS A 120 7.86 0.75 23.52
C LYS A 120 7.76 -0.46 24.45
N ARG A 121 7.63 -1.67 23.89
CA ARG A 121 7.58 -2.93 24.65
C ARG A 121 8.91 -3.25 25.32
N GLU A 122 10.04 -3.04 24.64
CA GLU A 122 11.38 -3.20 25.22
C GLU A 122 11.55 -2.34 26.47
N ILE A 123 11.18 -1.05 26.40
CA ILE A 123 11.24 -0.12 27.54
C ILE A 123 10.36 -0.63 28.69
N TYR A 124 9.13 -1.03 28.39
CA TYR A 124 8.19 -1.52 29.40
C TYR A 124 8.68 -2.81 30.09
N LEU A 125 9.29 -3.74 29.36
CA LEU A 125 9.82 -4.98 29.92
C LEU A 125 11.04 -4.75 30.82
N LYS A 126 11.76 -3.64 30.62
CA LYS A 126 12.95 -3.24 31.39
C LYS A 126 12.63 -2.32 32.56
N ASP A 127 11.34 -2.07 32.81
CA ASP A 127 10.83 -1.28 33.92
C ASP A 127 9.69 -2.04 34.64
N PRO A 128 10.01 -3.10 35.40
CA PRO A 128 9.00 -3.93 36.07
C PRO A 128 8.21 -3.17 37.13
N GLU A 129 8.80 -2.11 37.72
CA GLU A 129 8.17 -1.26 38.73
C GLU A 129 7.27 -0.17 38.11
N ARG A 130 7.29 -0.03 36.77
CA ARG A 130 6.53 0.93 35.98
C ARG A 130 6.83 2.38 36.39
N MET A 131 8.09 2.69 36.64
CA MET A 131 8.55 4.06 36.93
C MET A 131 8.60 4.94 35.69
N ILE A 132 8.51 4.36 34.49
CA ILE A 132 8.47 5.03 33.21
C ILE A 132 7.05 4.86 32.65
N ILE A 133 6.29 5.94 32.67
CA ILE A 133 4.92 5.97 32.15
C ILE A 133 4.96 6.15 30.64
N ASN A 134 4.43 5.17 29.92
CA ASN A 134 4.17 5.28 28.48
C ASN A 134 2.96 6.20 28.25
N LEU A 135 3.20 7.31 27.56
CA LEU A 135 2.18 8.30 27.20
C LEU A 135 1.59 8.05 25.81
N GLY A 136 2.14 7.08 25.06
CA GLY A 136 1.76 6.79 23.69
C GLY A 136 2.06 7.95 22.74
N THR A 137 1.17 8.15 21.77
CA THR A 137 1.23 9.24 20.80
C THR A 137 0.73 10.53 21.46
N VAL A 138 1.64 11.23 22.13
CA VAL A 138 1.28 12.39 22.93
C VAL A 138 1.52 13.68 22.15
N ARG A 139 0.52 14.55 22.18
CA ARG A 139 0.59 15.85 21.53
C ARG A 139 1.27 16.87 22.44
N THR A 140 2.22 17.59 21.88
CA THR A 140 3.01 18.63 22.55
C THR A 140 2.88 19.97 21.84
N ARG A 141 3.10 21.08 22.54
CA ARG A 141 3.05 22.43 21.94
C ARG A 141 4.20 23.33 22.39
N ALA A 142 4.75 24.11 21.47
CA ALA A 142 5.72 25.14 21.80
C ALA A 142 5.65 26.30 20.81
N GLY A 143 5.47 27.53 21.31
CA GLY A 143 5.57 28.73 20.46
C GLY A 143 4.61 28.76 19.26
N GLY A 144 3.40 28.20 19.41
CA GLY A 144 2.43 28.08 18.32
C GLY A 144 2.68 26.90 17.36
N MET A 145 3.76 26.15 17.57
CA MET A 145 4.01 24.87 16.92
C MET A 145 3.52 23.70 17.77
N GLY A 146 3.29 22.56 17.14
CA GLY A 146 3.08 21.31 17.88
C GLY A 146 3.43 20.07 17.07
N LYS A 147 3.83 19.01 17.78
CA LYS A 147 4.08 17.68 17.21
C LYS A 147 3.51 16.59 18.11
N GLU A 148 3.29 15.44 17.49
CA GLU A 148 2.79 14.23 18.13
C GLU A 148 3.76 13.08 17.88
N ALA A 149 4.38 12.58 18.95
CA ALA A 149 5.38 11.53 18.89
C ALA A 149 4.78 10.17 18.46
N ASP A 150 5.60 9.21 18.00
CA ASP A 150 5.19 7.80 17.82
C ASP A 150 5.15 7.04 19.14
N GLY A 151 6.07 7.37 20.03
CA GLY A 151 6.09 6.92 21.40
C GLY A 151 6.66 8.01 22.29
N SER A 152 6.17 8.10 23.51
CA SER A 152 6.70 9.06 24.46
C SER A 152 6.58 8.56 25.88
N PHE A 153 7.56 8.94 26.70
CA PHE A 153 7.76 8.39 28.03
C PHE A 153 8.11 9.49 29.01
N ILE A 154 7.67 9.30 30.24
CA ILE A 154 7.93 10.21 31.34
C ILE A 154 8.14 9.42 32.63
N PRO A 155 9.02 9.85 33.53
CA PRO A 155 9.05 9.32 34.88
C PRO A 155 7.70 9.43 35.57
N ARG A 156 7.36 8.41 36.34
CA ARG A 156 6.25 8.44 37.28
C ARG A 156 6.50 9.58 38.27
N ASP A 157 5.44 10.30 38.58
CA ASP A 157 5.45 11.42 39.54
C ASP A 157 6.34 12.59 39.14
N LYS A 158 6.75 12.70 37.85
CA LYS A 158 7.44 13.88 37.36
C LYS A 158 6.61 15.14 37.67
N PRO A 159 7.19 16.13 38.38
CA PRO A 159 6.45 17.32 38.78
C PRO A 159 5.84 18.05 37.58
N ASN A 160 4.66 18.60 37.80
CA ASN A 160 4.09 19.57 36.89
C ASN A 160 5.01 20.79 36.81
N VAL A 161 5.27 21.26 35.60
CA VAL A 161 6.05 22.47 35.34
C VAL A 161 5.17 23.42 34.55
N ASN A 162 5.31 24.72 34.78
CA ASN A 162 4.61 25.73 33.99
C ASN A 162 5.28 25.85 32.59
N SER A 163 5.19 24.77 31.82
CA SER A 163 5.75 24.64 30.49
C SER A 163 4.64 24.13 29.59
N ASN A 164 4.56 24.61 28.35
CA ASN A 164 3.58 24.18 27.36
C ASN A 164 3.78 22.71 26.89
N GLY A 165 4.37 21.85 27.71
CA GLY A 165 4.98 20.60 27.30
C GLY A 165 4.03 19.64 26.63
N ARG A 166 2.93 19.29 27.29
CA ARG A 166 1.96 18.35 26.75
C ARG A 166 0.55 18.95 26.79
N GLU A 167 -0.23 18.70 25.75
CA GLU A 167 -1.64 19.04 25.76
C GLU A 167 -2.42 18.24 26.83
N GLY A 168 -3.27 18.94 27.56
CA GLY A 168 -4.15 18.35 28.57
C GLY A 168 -5.09 19.40 29.15
N PRO A 169 -6.08 18.98 29.96
CA PRO A 169 -6.98 19.92 30.64
C PRO A 169 -6.22 20.93 31.51
N ASP A 170 -5.03 20.55 32.00
CA ASP A 170 -4.10 21.41 32.73
C ASP A 170 -2.88 21.73 31.86
N SER A 171 -2.60 23.01 31.63
CA SER A 171 -1.44 23.51 30.86
C SER A 171 -0.08 23.36 31.58
N LEU A 172 -0.07 22.67 32.72
CA LEU A 172 1.12 22.47 33.57
C LEU A 172 1.78 21.10 33.35
N LYS A 173 1.36 20.34 32.34
CA LYS A 173 1.91 19.01 32.09
C LYS A 173 3.34 19.13 31.52
N PRO A 174 4.32 18.45 32.13
CA PRO A 174 5.71 18.46 31.67
C PRO A 174 5.85 17.85 30.27
N TRP A 175 6.93 18.22 29.59
CA TRP A 175 7.40 17.50 28.40
C TRP A 175 7.73 16.04 28.73
N PRO A 176 7.53 15.10 27.79
CA PRO A 176 8.10 13.77 27.90
C PRO A 176 9.62 13.85 28.01
N ASN A 177 10.23 12.92 28.74
CA ASN A 177 11.69 12.83 28.85
C ASN A 177 12.28 12.15 27.62
N LEU A 178 11.67 11.02 27.22
CA LEU A 178 12.08 10.22 26.09
C LEU A 178 10.98 10.24 25.02
N VAL A 179 11.39 10.49 23.78
CA VAL A 179 10.52 10.44 22.60
C VAL A 179 11.06 9.38 21.63
N VAL A 180 10.14 8.64 21.01
CA VAL A 180 10.41 7.71 19.91
C VAL A 180 9.75 8.28 18.67
N GLU A 181 10.53 8.44 17.61
CA GLU A 181 10.07 8.83 16.27
C GLU A 181 10.50 7.76 15.26
N VAL A 182 9.55 7.30 14.45
CA VAL A 182 9.77 6.32 13.39
C VAL A 182 9.34 6.95 12.07
N ALA A 183 10.22 6.98 11.10
CA ALA A 183 9.95 7.49 9.75
C ALA A 183 9.99 6.33 8.76
N SER A 184 8.89 6.05 8.07
CA SER A 184 8.87 5.12 6.93
C SER A 184 9.01 5.87 5.62
N LEU A 185 8.13 6.84 5.37
CA LEU A 185 8.11 7.61 4.12
C LEU A 185 8.73 9.00 4.28
N GLU A 186 8.71 9.54 5.49
CA GLU A 186 9.34 10.81 5.82
C GLU A 186 10.85 10.81 5.54
N THR A 187 11.38 11.91 5.00
CA THR A 187 12.82 12.02 4.69
C THR A 187 13.67 12.04 5.96
N GLU A 188 14.89 11.52 5.89
CA GLU A 188 15.85 11.61 7.00
C GLU A 188 16.09 13.06 7.46
N ALA A 189 16.17 14.00 6.53
CA ALA A 189 16.36 15.41 6.85
C ALA A 189 15.21 15.99 7.68
N HIS A 190 13.96 15.68 7.33
CA HIS A 190 12.78 16.16 8.07
C HIS A 190 12.65 15.48 9.44
N LEU A 191 12.95 14.18 9.54
CA LEU A 191 13.01 13.45 10.81
C LEU A 191 14.02 14.13 11.75
N LEU A 192 15.26 14.30 11.28
CA LEU A 192 16.33 14.88 12.09
C LEU A 192 16.12 16.38 12.39
N ASP A 193 15.48 17.12 11.50
CA ASP A 193 15.02 18.49 11.78
C ASP A 193 14.00 18.51 12.93
N ALA A 194 13.02 17.61 12.91
CA ALA A 194 12.06 17.48 14.01
C ALA A 194 12.74 17.13 15.33
N VAL A 195 13.72 16.21 15.32
CA VAL A 195 14.50 15.87 16.51
C VAL A 195 15.25 17.09 17.05
N ARG A 196 16.02 17.78 16.21
CA ARG A 196 16.89 18.89 16.64
C ARG A 196 16.12 20.15 17.01
N ASN A 197 15.24 20.58 16.12
CA ASN A 197 14.61 21.90 16.19
C ASN A 197 13.27 21.88 16.92
N TYR A 198 12.69 20.70 17.13
CA TYR A 198 11.46 20.56 17.91
C TYR A 198 11.63 19.76 19.20
N TRP A 199 12.01 18.48 19.16
CA TRP A 199 11.97 17.64 20.36
C TRP A 199 13.04 18.01 21.37
N LEU A 200 14.27 18.21 20.89
CA LEU A 200 15.43 18.51 21.71
C LEU A 200 15.73 20.02 21.76
N TYR A 201 14.80 20.88 21.40
CA TYR A 201 14.98 22.30 21.68
C TYR A 201 15.09 22.53 23.21
N PRO A 202 15.92 23.46 23.72
CA PRO A 202 16.09 23.68 25.16
C PRO A 202 14.77 23.78 25.94
N GLY A 203 14.71 23.09 27.09
CA GLY A 203 13.53 23.06 27.97
C GLY A 203 12.40 22.12 27.52
N ARG A 204 12.69 21.15 26.62
CA ARG A 204 11.69 20.19 26.10
C ARG A 204 12.04 18.74 26.46
N ALA A 205 12.02 17.82 25.50
CA ALA A 205 12.45 16.45 25.72
C ALA A 205 13.97 16.39 25.95
N HIS A 206 14.42 15.35 26.64
CA HIS A 206 15.81 15.20 27.04
C HIS A 206 16.50 14.04 26.32
N ASP A 207 15.72 13.12 25.77
CA ASP A 207 16.15 11.94 25.06
C ASP A 207 15.25 11.68 23.85
N VAL A 208 15.84 11.28 22.73
CA VAL A 208 15.11 10.90 21.51
C VAL A 208 15.76 9.69 20.86
N ILE A 209 14.93 8.69 20.55
CA ILE A 209 15.24 7.60 19.62
C ILE A 209 14.55 7.90 18.30
N ALA A 210 15.33 8.10 17.24
CA ALA A 210 14.83 8.30 15.90
C ALA A 210 15.17 7.09 15.03
N VAL A 211 14.20 6.57 14.29
CA VAL A 211 14.36 5.40 13.43
C VAL A 211 13.89 5.73 12.03
N LYS A 212 14.73 5.45 11.03
CA LYS A 212 14.37 5.54 9.61
C LYS A 212 14.29 4.13 9.01
N LEU A 213 13.10 3.76 8.53
CA LEU A 213 12.88 2.57 7.74
C LEU A 213 13.23 2.88 6.28
N VAL A 214 14.36 2.38 5.80
CA VAL A 214 14.90 2.69 4.47
C VAL A 214 14.34 1.70 3.46
N ARG A 215 13.55 2.23 2.52
CA ARG A 215 12.92 1.44 1.46
C ARG A 215 13.78 1.40 0.20
N SER A 216 13.92 0.20 -0.37
CA SER A 216 14.35 0.00 -1.76
C SER A 216 13.12 -0.41 -2.55
N ASP A 217 12.72 0.41 -3.52
CA ASP A 217 11.41 0.34 -4.16
C ASP A 217 10.25 0.40 -3.14
N THR A 218 9.67 -0.75 -2.81
CA THR A 218 8.58 -0.86 -1.83
C THR A 218 8.94 -1.67 -0.59
N ILE A 219 10.13 -2.28 -0.52
CA ILE A 219 10.53 -3.16 0.58
C ILE A 219 11.42 -2.39 1.54
N ILE A 220 11.18 -2.50 2.85
CA ILE A 220 12.11 -2.00 3.86
C ILE A 220 13.36 -2.88 3.87
N SER A 221 14.44 -2.36 3.30
CA SER A 221 15.70 -3.07 3.09
C SER A 221 16.70 -2.85 4.23
N ARG A 222 16.61 -1.70 4.91
CA ARG A 222 17.50 -1.32 5.99
C ARG A 222 16.76 -0.51 7.05
N ILE A 223 17.32 -0.48 8.24
CA ILE A 223 16.89 0.39 9.34
C ILE A 223 18.11 1.22 9.75
N LYS A 224 17.92 2.53 9.78
CA LYS A 224 18.90 3.49 10.31
C LYS A 224 18.36 4.08 11.61
N VAL A 225 19.20 4.19 12.62
CA VAL A 225 18.80 4.51 13.97
C VAL A 225 19.73 5.56 14.54
N TRP A 226 19.15 6.53 15.24
CA TRP A 226 19.87 7.55 15.99
C TRP A 226 19.32 7.63 17.41
N HIS A 227 20.23 7.81 18.37
CA HIS A 227 19.92 8.12 19.75
C HIS A 227 20.56 9.43 20.13
N PHE A 228 19.79 10.30 20.77
CA PHE A 228 20.22 11.61 21.24
C PHE A 228 19.88 11.74 22.72
N CYS A 229 20.79 12.27 23.53
CA CYS A 229 20.49 12.67 24.90
C CYS A 229 21.17 14.00 25.23
N THR A 230 20.45 14.86 25.96
CA THR A 230 20.79 16.27 26.18
C THR A 230 21.74 16.51 27.36
N ASP A 231 21.94 15.53 28.24
CA ASP A 231 22.88 15.66 29.37
C ASP A 231 24.34 15.77 28.90
N ASN A 232 24.66 15.33 27.68
CA ASN A 232 26.00 15.40 27.09
C ASN A 232 26.28 16.69 26.28
N ARG A 233 25.51 17.76 26.48
CA ARG A 233 25.66 19.06 25.80
C ARG A 233 26.91 19.82 26.24
N THR A 234 28.07 19.32 25.84
CA THR A 234 29.34 20.07 25.85
C THR A 234 29.58 20.78 24.52
N SER A 235 28.87 20.38 23.45
CA SER A 235 28.92 20.99 22.12
C SER A 235 27.66 21.81 21.83
N GLU A 236 27.83 22.96 21.14
CA GLU A 236 26.72 23.77 20.63
C GLU A 236 25.90 23.00 19.55
N GLU A 237 26.48 21.97 18.95
CA GLU A 237 25.84 21.15 17.91
C GLU A 237 25.25 19.84 18.48
N LEU A 238 23.97 19.59 18.19
CA LEU A 238 23.25 18.38 18.60
C LEU A 238 23.60 17.20 17.70
N VAL A 239 24.54 16.38 18.16
CA VAL A 239 25.03 15.16 17.49
C VAL A 239 24.43 13.92 18.17
N PRO A 240 24.06 12.86 17.42
CA PRO A 240 23.63 11.60 18.03
C PRO A 240 24.76 10.98 18.87
N ILE A 241 24.41 10.41 20.03
CA ILE A 241 25.34 9.64 20.88
C ILE A 241 25.59 8.27 20.27
N THR A 242 24.55 7.69 19.66
CA THR A 242 24.64 6.41 18.94
C THR A 242 23.98 6.57 17.59
N GLU A 243 24.65 6.09 16.54
CA GLU A 243 24.13 5.98 15.18
C GLU A 243 24.54 4.62 14.59
N PHE A 244 23.58 3.91 14.01
CA PHE A 244 23.88 2.70 13.25
C PHE A 244 22.85 2.44 12.14
N GLU A 245 23.27 1.68 11.13
CA GLU A 245 22.44 1.21 10.03
C GLU A 245 22.68 -0.28 9.81
N PHE A 246 21.62 -1.05 9.61
CA PHE A 246 21.71 -2.47 9.30
C PHE A 246 20.64 -2.92 8.31
N LYS A 247 20.92 -4.01 7.59
CA LYS A 247 19.95 -4.65 6.69
C LYS A 247 18.90 -5.42 7.50
N THR A 248 17.65 -5.39 7.05
CA THR A 248 16.53 -6.05 7.73
C THR A 248 16.55 -7.57 7.55
N ILE A 249 16.21 -8.04 6.36
CA ILE A 249 16.15 -9.46 6.01
C ILE A 249 16.95 -9.75 4.74
N ASP A 250 17.47 -10.96 4.63
CA ASP A 250 18.19 -11.41 3.44
C ASP A 250 17.24 -11.96 2.34
N ASP A 251 17.83 -12.51 1.28
CA ASP A 251 17.09 -13.13 0.18
C ASP A 251 16.31 -14.39 0.62
N ASN A 252 16.66 -14.98 1.77
CA ASN A 252 15.98 -16.13 2.38
C ASN A 252 15.00 -15.74 3.50
N ASN A 253 14.70 -14.45 3.68
CA ASN A 253 13.86 -13.90 4.75
C ASN A 253 14.42 -14.12 6.17
N GLN A 254 15.74 -14.23 6.31
CA GLN A 254 16.40 -14.38 7.60
C GLN A 254 16.89 -13.03 8.13
N ILE A 255 16.75 -12.83 9.43
CA ILE A 255 17.32 -11.69 10.15
C ILE A 255 18.84 -11.78 10.13
N LEU A 256 19.49 -10.70 9.71
CA LEU A 256 20.94 -10.66 9.51
C LEU A 256 21.74 -10.23 10.76
N ILE A 257 21.06 -9.66 11.76
CA ILE A 257 21.69 -9.17 12.99
C ILE A 257 21.58 -10.19 14.12
N GLN A 258 22.52 -10.17 15.05
CA GLN A 258 22.52 -11.02 16.25
C GLN A 258 22.05 -10.23 17.48
N PRO A 259 21.56 -10.91 18.54
CA PRO A 259 21.25 -10.25 19.81
C PRO A 259 22.43 -9.41 20.32
N GLN A 260 22.12 -8.24 20.89
CA GLN A 260 23.06 -7.26 21.43
C GLN A 260 24.04 -6.63 20.41
N GLN A 261 23.93 -6.95 19.12
CA GLN A 261 24.82 -6.37 18.09
C GLN A 261 24.56 -4.88 17.85
N PHE A 262 23.28 -4.46 17.90
CA PHE A 262 22.85 -3.09 17.68
C PHE A 262 21.96 -2.64 18.83
N THR A 263 22.53 -1.85 19.74
CA THR A 263 21.84 -1.43 20.95
C THR A 263 21.86 0.09 21.13
N ILE A 264 20.79 0.63 21.71
CA ILE A 264 20.75 1.99 22.25
C ILE A 264 20.88 1.91 23.76
N ASN A 265 21.70 2.77 24.35
CA ASN A 265 21.89 2.88 25.79
C ASN A 265 21.27 4.17 26.30
N ILE A 266 20.07 4.08 26.88
CA ILE A 266 19.35 5.23 27.44
C ILE A 266 19.93 5.54 28.81
N ASN A 267 20.56 6.71 28.99
CA ASN A 267 21.07 7.14 30.28
C ASN A 267 19.89 7.47 31.21
N THR A 268 19.91 6.94 32.44
CA THR A 268 18.85 7.23 33.40
C THR A 268 18.83 8.70 33.83
N GLU A 269 19.94 9.45 33.71
CA GLU A 269 19.96 10.89 33.96
C GLU A 269 19.02 11.65 33.00
N CYS A 270 19.09 11.35 31.70
CA CYS A 270 18.19 11.92 30.69
C CYS A 270 16.75 11.45 30.89
N LEU A 271 16.57 10.15 31.16
CA LEU A 271 15.26 9.54 31.34
C LEU A 271 14.52 10.08 32.57
N PHE A 272 15.23 10.33 33.68
CA PHE A 272 14.71 10.86 34.94
C PHE A 272 14.99 12.36 35.13
N HIS A 273 15.36 13.06 34.06
CA HIS A 273 15.60 14.50 34.11
C HIS A 273 14.38 15.28 34.64
N GLY A 274 14.64 16.19 35.58
CA GLY A 274 13.63 17.03 36.22
C GLY A 274 12.87 16.35 37.36
N MET A 275 13.29 15.16 37.79
CA MET A 275 12.85 14.57 39.05
C MET A 275 13.45 15.33 40.25
N PRO A 276 12.76 15.36 41.40
CA PRO A 276 13.30 15.94 42.63
C PRO A 276 14.65 15.31 43.02
N SER A 277 15.56 16.09 43.62
CA SER A 277 16.89 15.60 43.99
C SER A 277 16.90 14.46 45.02
N ASN A 278 15.80 14.28 45.75
CA ASN A 278 15.59 13.18 46.68
C ASN A 278 14.89 11.97 46.04
N PHE A 279 14.57 12.02 44.74
CA PHE A 279 14.03 10.88 44.01
C PHE A 279 15.11 9.82 43.82
N HIS A 280 14.78 8.58 44.13
CA HIS A 280 15.67 7.44 43.96
C HIS A 280 15.17 6.61 42.80
N ILE A 281 16.00 6.43 41.77
CA ILE A 281 15.71 5.53 40.66
C ILE A 281 15.79 4.10 41.20
N PRO A 282 14.73 3.28 41.06
CA PRO A 282 14.78 1.91 41.56
C PRO A 282 15.88 1.08 40.92
N ALA A 283 16.51 0.22 41.73
CA ALA A 283 17.60 -0.66 41.28
C ALA A 283 17.18 -1.68 40.21
N SER A 284 15.88 -1.91 40.04
CA SER A 284 15.32 -2.76 38.98
C SER A 284 15.47 -2.16 37.58
N ILE A 285 15.69 -0.84 37.47
CA ILE A 285 15.94 -0.15 36.21
C ILE A 285 17.44 -0.04 36.00
N THR A 286 17.95 -0.70 34.97
CA THR A 286 19.37 -0.68 34.66
C THR A 286 19.80 0.72 34.22
N ASN A 287 21.03 1.10 34.57
CA ASN A 287 21.69 2.27 33.99
C ASN A 287 22.96 1.84 33.24
N PRO A 288 22.99 1.92 31.90
CA PRO A 288 21.91 2.42 31.02
C PRO A 288 20.74 1.44 30.88
N LEU A 289 19.57 1.96 30.49
CA LEU A 289 18.46 1.13 29.99
C LEU A 289 18.76 0.81 28.52
N VAL A 290 19.13 -0.44 28.26
CA VAL A 290 19.54 -0.89 26.92
C VAL A 290 18.30 -1.17 26.07
N ILE A 291 18.27 -0.83 24.80
CA ILE A 291 17.26 -1.27 23.82
C ILE A 291 17.98 -2.09 22.74
N ASP A 292 17.54 -3.33 22.50
CA ASP A 292 18.14 -4.23 21.52
C ASP A 292 17.35 -4.27 20.22
N PHE A 293 17.96 -3.79 19.13
CA PHE A 293 17.30 -3.75 17.83
C PHE A 293 17.15 -5.13 17.17
N TYR A 294 17.82 -6.17 17.69
CA TYR A 294 17.46 -7.56 17.33
C TYR A 294 16.00 -7.84 17.67
N TYR A 295 15.56 -7.50 18.89
CA TYR A 295 14.18 -7.73 19.32
C TYR A 295 13.19 -6.89 18.50
N VAL A 296 13.53 -5.64 18.23
CA VAL A 296 12.71 -4.74 17.39
C VAL A 296 12.49 -5.38 16.02
N LEU A 297 13.56 -5.82 15.38
CA LEU A 297 13.50 -6.44 14.06
C LEU A 297 12.76 -7.79 14.07
N SER A 298 12.94 -8.62 15.10
CA SER A 298 12.21 -9.88 15.26
C SER A 298 10.69 -9.68 15.33
N ASN A 299 10.22 -8.58 15.93
CA ASN A 299 8.78 -8.27 15.93
C ASN A 299 8.28 -7.84 14.54
N MET A 300 9.14 -7.30 13.70
CA MET A 300 8.81 -6.85 12.33
C MET A 300 8.95 -7.96 11.28
N GLU A 301 9.60 -9.07 11.59
CA GLU A 301 10.00 -10.13 10.64
C GLU A 301 8.86 -10.60 9.72
N LYS A 302 7.68 -10.85 10.27
CA LYS A 302 6.51 -11.31 9.50
C LYS A 302 6.06 -10.28 8.49
N GLU A 303 6.03 -9.01 8.89
CA GLU A 303 5.58 -7.92 8.01
C GLU A 303 6.60 -7.65 6.91
N LEU A 304 7.89 -7.66 7.24
CA LEU A 304 8.98 -7.53 6.27
C LEU A 304 8.97 -8.67 5.24
N SER A 305 8.75 -9.90 5.70
CA SER A 305 8.63 -11.08 4.83
C SER A 305 7.42 -10.97 3.90
N LEU A 306 6.28 -10.49 4.41
CA LEU A 306 5.07 -10.28 3.61
C LEU A 306 5.26 -9.18 2.56
N GLU A 307 5.92 -8.06 2.91
CA GLU A 307 6.22 -6.98 1.95
C GLU A 307 7.05 -7.50 0.77
N LYS A 308 8.06 -8.32 1.04
CA LYS A 308 8.91 -8.91 0.01
C LYS A 308 8.14 -9.88 -0.89
N ILE A 309 7.32 -10.76 -0.32
CA ILE A 309 6.45 -11.67 -1.10
C ILE A 309 5.49 -10.88 -1.99
N ILE A 310 4.87 -9.83 -1.46
CA ILE A 310 3.95 -8.96 -2.22
C ILE A 310 4.68 -8.31 -3.39
N PHE A 311 5.91 -7.84 -3.19
CA PHE A 311 6.73 -7.25 -4.26
C PHE A 311 7.07 -8.28 -5.35
N GLU A 312 7.48 -9.50 -4.99
CA GLU A 312 7.74 -10.57 -5.95
C GLU A 312 6.49 -10.93 -6.77
N ILE A 313 5.33 -11.00 -6.12
CA ILE A 313 4.04 -11.26 -6.80
C ILE A 313 3.72 -10.11 -7.77
N LYS A 314 3.88 -8.85 -7.36
CA LYS A 314 3.66 -7.68 -8.23
C LYS A 314 4.57 -7.72 -9.46
N THR A 315 5.82 -8.10 -9.28
CA THR A 315 6.81 -8.23 -10.35
C THR A 315 6.40 -9.33 -11.34
N LYS A 316 6.14 -10.55 -10.85
CA LYS A 316 5.67 -11.68 -11.68
C LYS A 316 4.36 -11.37 -12.41
N ASN A 317 3.43 -10.68 -11.76
CA ASN A 317 2.17 -10.26 -12.39
C ASN A 317 2.39 -9.27 -13.54
N THR A 318 3.38 -8.37 -13.42
CA THR A 318 3.72 -7.42 -14.48
C THR A 318 4.31 -8.15 -15.69
N GLU A 319 5.19 -9.13 -15.47
CA GLU A 319 5.73 -9.99 -16.53
C GLU A 319 4.65 -10.82 -17.23
N LEU A 320 3.73 -11.41 -16.47
CA LEU A 320 2.61 -12.19 -17.02
C LEU A 320 1.68 -11.33 -17.87
N LYS A 321 1.38 -10.10 -17.43
CA LYS A 321 0.61 -9.12 -18.23
C LYS A 321 1.31 -8.82 -19.56
N ALA A 322 2.62 -8.62 -19.54
CA ALA A 322 3.40 -8.37 -20.76
C ALA A 322 3.38 -9.59 -21.72
N LYS A 323 3.52 -10.82 -21.18
CA LYS A 323 3.40 -12.06 -21.97
C LYS A 323 2.00 -12.21 -22.58
N ASN A 324 0.95 -11.92 -21.82
CA ASN A 324 -0.43 -12.02 -22.28
C ASN A 324 -0.72 -11.05 -23.44
N ILE A 325 -0.20 -9.81 -23.37
CA ILE A 325 -0.32 -8.84 -24.48
C ILE A 325 0.31 -9.39 -25.77
N LYS A 326 1.50 -10.01 -25.68
CA LYS A 326 2.17 -10.63 -26.84
C LYS A 326 1.36 -11.79 -27.43
N VAL A 327 0.76 -12.63 -26.59
CA VAL A 327 -0.11 -13.73 -27.05
C VAL A 327 -1.36 -13.19 -27.73
N LYS A 328 -2.01 -12.17 -27.14
CA LYS A 328 -3.18 -11.53 -27.73
C LYS A 328 -2.89 -10.98 -29.13
N ALA A 329 -1.77 -10.27 -29.30
CA ALA A 329 -1.36 -9.75 -30.60
C ALA A 329 -1.05 -10.85 -31.63
N LYS A 330 -0.49 -12.00 -31.21
CA LYS A 330 -0.30 -13.15 -32.12
C LYS A 330 -1.63 -13.78 -32.52
N ASN A 331 -2.57 -13.90 -31.60
CA ASN A 331 -3.90 -14.44 -31.87
C ASN A 331 -4.68 -13.54 -32.85
N GLU A 332 -4.63 -12.21 -32.67
CA GLU A 332 -5.23 -11.26 -33.60
C GLU A 332 -4.68 -11.40 -35.03
N LYS A 333 -3.35 -11.57 -35.17
CA LYS A 333 -2.73 -11.85 -36.48
C LYS A 333 -3.19 -13.18 -37.08
N LEU A 334 -3.33 -14.23 -36.26
CA LEU A 334 -3.79 -15.53 -36.74
C LEU A 334 -5.25 -15.47 -37.19
N THR A 335 -6.10 -14.76 -36.45
CA THR A 335 -7.50 -14.50 -36.85
C THR A 335 -7.57 -13.80 -38.20
N GLN A 336 -6.77 -12.75 -38.41
CA GLN A 336 -6.69 -12.05 -39.69
C GLN A 336 -6.27 -12.99 -40.84
N ILE A 337 -5.25 -13.84 -40.62
CA ILE A 337 -4.81 -14.82 -41.62
C ILE A 337 -5.92 -15.83 -41.94
N LEU A 338 -6.65 -16.31 -40.93
CA LEU A 338 -7.76 -17.24 -41.12
C LEU A 338 -8.91 -16.61 -41.91
N GLU A 339 -9.24 -15.35 -41.66
CA GLU A 339 -10.24 -14.60 -42.41
C GLU A 339 -9.82 -14.42 -43.88
N GLU A 340 -8.56 -14.05 -44.13
CA GLU A 340 -8.01 -13.96 -45.49
C GLU A 340 -8.04 -15.30 -46.22
N HIS A 341 -7.70 -16.40 -45.54
CA HIS A 341 -7.77 -17.74 -46.09
C HIS A 341 -9.22 -18.16 -46.38
N GLY A 342 -10.16 -17.85 -45.49
CA GLY A 342 -11.60 -18.09 -45.70
C GLY A 342 -12.12 -17.37 -46.93
N PHE A 343 -11.75 -16.10 -47.12
CA PHE A 343 -12.10 -15.33 -48.31
C PHE A 343 -11.52 -15.93 -49.61
N ARG A 344 -10.24 -16.33 -49.59
CA ARG A 344 -9.60 -17.00 -50.74
C ARG A 344 -10.29 -18.32 -51.09
N PHE A 345 -10.68 -19.10 -50.09
CA PHE A 345 -11.40 -20.36 -50.29
C PHE A 345 -12.77 -20.14 -50.95
N MET A 346 -13.57 -19.19 -50.46
CA MET A 346 -14.86 -18.85 -51.08
C MET A 346 -14.70 -18.42 -52.54
N LYS A 347 -13.66 -17.64 -52.86
CA LYS A 347 -13.37 -17.22 -54.24
C LYS A 347 -13.02 -18.41 -55.14
N LEU A 348 -12.23 -19.36 -54.65
CA LEU A 348 -11.91 -20.58 -55.39
C LEU A 348 -13.14 -21.46 -55.62
N GLU A 349 -14.00 -21.60 -54.61
CA GLU A 349 -15.26 -22.34 -54.74
C GLU A 349 -16.17 -21.74 -55.81
N GLN A 350 -16.29 -20.40 -55.85
CA GLN A 350 -17.04 -19.71 -56.88
C GLN A 350 -16.44 -19.92 -58.28
N ASN A 351 -15.11 -19.78 -58.41
CA ASN A 351 -14.42 -20.04 -59.67
C ASN A 351 -14.63 -21.47 -60.18
N ASN A 352 -14.68 -22.46 -59.29
CA ASN A 352 -14.98 -23.85 -59.64
C ASN A 352 -16.42 -24.02 -60.14
N LYS A 353 -17.40 -23.37 -59.50
CA LYS A 353 -18.81 -23.35 -59.97
C LYS A 353 -18.92 -22.73 -61.36
N ASP A 354 -18.28 -21.59 -61.58
CA ASP A 354 -18.28 -20.91 -62.89
C ASP A 354 -17.62 -21.76 -63.98
N THR A 355 -16.54 -22.46 -63.63
CA THR A 355 -15.85 -23.39 -64.54
C THR A 355 -16.73 -24.59 -64.89
N ALA A 356 -17.45 -25.15 -63.93
CA ALA A 356 -18.41 -26.23 -64.17
C ALA A 356 -19.54 -25.80 -65.12
N ILE A 357 -20.06 -24.58 -64.96
CA ILE A 357 -21.07 -24.01 -65.87
C ILE A 357 -20.51 -23.91 -67.30
N LYS A 358 -19.32 -23.33 -67.47
CA LYS A 358 -18.66 -23.21 -68.78
C LYS A 358 -18.41 -24.57 -69.42
N ASN A 359 -17.96 -25.56 -68.64
CA ASN A 359 -17.73 -26.92 -69.14
C ASN A 359 -19.03 -27.58 -69.62
N ASN A 360 -20.15 -27.38 -68.92
CA ASN A 360 -21.46 -27.87 -69.35
C ASN A 360 -21.91 -27.19 -70.66
N GLU A 361 -21.65 -25.90 -70.82
CA GLU A 361 -21.93 -25.18 -72.06
C GLU A 361 -21.11 -25.73 -73.24
N VAL A 362 -19.80 -25.92 -73.05
CA VAL A 362 -18.91 -26.51 -74.06
C VAL A 362 -19.39 -27.92 -74.44
N LYS A 363 -19.78 -28.74 -73.46
CA LYS A 363 -20.32 -30.09 -73.70
C LYS A 363 -21.61 -30.05 -74.50
N SER A 364 -22.50 -29.09 -74.23
CA SER A 364 -23.73 -28.87 -75.00
C SER A 364 -23.43 -28.47 -76.46
N ARG A 365 -22.53 -27.52 -76.68
CA ARG A 365 -22.08 -27.10 -78.02
C ARG A 365 -21.44 -28.26 -78.79
N LEU A 366 -20.63 -29.08 -78.13
CA LEU A 366 -20.01 -30.27 -78.74
C LEU A 366 -21.05 -31.29 -79.21
N THR A 367 -22.10 -31.53 -78.42
CA THR A 367 -23.20 -32.42 -78.81
C THR A 367 -23.94 -31.90 -80.05
N LYS A 368 -24.22 -30.60 -80.13
CA LYS A 368 -24.82 -29.97 -81.31
C LYS A 368 -23.93 -30.10 -82.55
N LEU A 369 -22.62 -29.88 -82.42
CA LEU A 369 -21.67 -30.06 -83.53
C LEU A 369 -21.64 -31.50 -84.03
N LYS A 370 -21.65 -32.49 -83.13
CA LYS A 370 -21.75 -33.91 -83.52
C LYS A 370 -23.03 -34.23 -84.30
N GLN A 371 -24.17 -33.67 -83.88
CA GLN A 371 -25.44 -33.81 -84.62
C GLN A 371 -25.35 -33.18 -86.03
N LEU A 372 -24.81 -31.98 -86.14
CA LEU A 372 -24.61 -31.31 -87.44
C LEU A 372 -23.66 -32.10 -88.35
N GLN A 373 -22.58 -32.67 -87.80
CA GLN A 373 -21.65 -33.50 -88.56
C GLN A 373 -22.31 -34.79 -89.07
N ASN A 374 -23.12 -35.45 -88.25
CA ASN A 374 -23.92 -36.61 -88.68
C ASN A 374 -24.91 -36.24 -89.78
N ASN A 375 -25.59 -35.09 -89.67
CA ASN A 375 -26.49 -34.59 -90.71
C ASN A 375 -25.74 -34.33 -92.02
N SER A 376 -24.58 -33.68 -91.96
CA SER A 376 -23.73 -33.44 -93.13
C SER A 376 -23.27 -34.74 -93.79
N ASN A 377 -22.90 -35.76 -93.00
CA ASN A 377 -22.52 -37.08 -93.52
C ASN A 377 -23.69 -37.76 -94.24
N ASN A 378 -24.91 -37.66 -93.70
CA ASN A 378 -26.12 -38.18 -94.37
C ASN A 378 -26.39 -37.46 -95.70
N ILE A 379 -26.26 -36.12 -95.74
CA ILE A 379 -26.42 -35.34 -96.97
C ILE A 379 -25.40 -35.78 -98.03
N ASN A 380 -24.12 -35.89 -97.66
CA ASN A 380 -23.08 -36.36 -98.58
C ASN A 380 -23.36 -37.78 -99.11
N THR A 381 -23.90 -38.66 -98.27
CA THR A 381 -24.29 -40.02 -98.68
C THR A 381 -25.43 -39.98 -99.69
N ASN A 382 -26.45 -39.14 -99.46
CA ASN A 382 -27.57 -38.94 -100.38
C ASN A 382 -27.12 -38.30 -101.71
N CYS A 383 -26.21 -37.33 -101.68
CA CYS A 383 -25.64 -36.72 -102.89
C CYS A 383 -24.92 -37.76 -103.75
N ARG A 384 -24.11 -38.64 -103.14
CA ARG A 384 -23.45 -39.75 -103.87
C ARG A 384 -24.46 -40.71 -104.50
N LEU A 385 -25.54 -41.06 -103.78
CA LEU A 385 -26.62 -41.88 -104.35
C LEU A 385 -27.28 -41.20 -105.56
N LEU A 386 -27.51 -39.89 -105.49
CA LEU A 386 -28.07 -39.09 -106.58
C LEU A 386 -27.12 -39.01 -107.78
N GLU A 387 -25.82 -38.84 -107.55
CA GLU A 387 -24.80 -38.92 -108.60
C GLU A 387 -24.81 -40.28 -109.29
N ASP A 388 -24.92 -41.38 -108.54
CA ASP A 388 -25.01 -42.73 -109.10
C ASP A 388 -26.28 -42.95 -109.92
N VAL A 389 -27.42 -42.38 -109.50
CA VAL A 389 -28.67 -42.40 -110.29
C VAL A 389 -28.53 -41.58 -111.56
N LEU A 390 -27.98 -40.36 -111.50
CA LEU A 390 -27.74 -39.51 -112.66
C LEU A 390 -26.81 -40.18 -113.67
N LYS A 391 -25.74 -40.84 -113.22
CA LYS A 391 -24.84 -41.63 -114.08
C LYS A 391 -25.55 -42.79 -114.79
N LYS A 392 -26.58 -43.38 -114.19
CA LYS A 392 -27.41 -44.41 -114.83
C LYS A 392 -28.35 -43.83 -115.90
N ILE A 393 -28.91 -42.64 -115.66
CA ILE A 393 -29.81 -41.98 -116.61
C ILE A 393 -29.06 -41.47 -117.85
N ILE A 394 -27.85 -40.93 -117.69
CA ILE A 394 -27.05 -40.36 -118.80
C ILE A 394 -26.47 -41.44 -119.75
N ASN A 395 -26.40 -42.70 -119.31
CA ASN A 395 -25.92 -43.84 -120.11
C ASN A 395 -27.06 -44.66 -120.77
N LEU A 396 -28.29 -44.14 -120.75
CA LEU A 396 -29.46 -44.60 -121.51
C LEU A 396 -29.81 -43.54 -122.56
#